data_AF-A0A0B2VRT1-F1
#
_entry.id   AF-A0A0B2VRT1-F1
#
_cell.length_a   1.000
_cell.length_b   1.000
_cell.length_c   1.000
_cell.angle_alpha   90.00
_cell.angle_beta   90.00
_cell.angle_gamma   90.00
#
_symmetry.space_group_name_H-M   'P 1'
#
loop_
_entity.id
_entity.type
_entity.pdbx_description
1 polymer ?
#
loop_
_entity_poly.entity_id
_entity_poly.type
_entity_poly.pdbx_seq_one_letter_code
_entity_poly.pdbx_strand_id
1 'polypeptide(L)'
;MTNHMINMEIRGYAQSAISTVPSPFEYHIGLRFNHSAGAYFWEGPNRSELPYDPASLNSWNTGYPNTTVGECVSVVRGSNPNAGLQNVNCFTKPMRYVCQVAACDTENFCDSLED
;
A
#
# COMPACT_ATOMS: atom_id res chain seq x y z
N MET A 1 22.91 -13.34 -15.17
CA MET A 1 21.95 -14.43 -14.84
C MET A 1 21.38 -14.29 -13.41
N THR A 2 22.02 -13.55 -12.52
CA THR A 2 21.63 -13.42 -11.09
C THR A 2 20.36 -12.57 -10.86
N ASN A 3 20.20 -11.43 -11.57
CA ASN A 3 19.02 -10.55 -11.41
C ASN A 3 17.68 -11.15 -11.86
N HIS A 4 17.71 -12.16 -12.74
CA HIS A 4 16.49 -12.81 -13.21
C HIS A 4 15.97 -13.84 -12.20
N MET A 5 16.88 -14.52 -11.48
CA MET A 5 16.51 -15.52 -10.46
C MET A 5 16.00 -14.87 -9.17
N ILE A 6 16.61 -13.76 -8.73
CA ILE A 6 16.14 -12.99 -7.55
C ILE A 6 14.72 -12.47 -7.77
N ASN A 7 14.42 -11.92 -8.95
CA ASN A 7 13.06 -11.47 -9.30
C ASN A 7 12.04 -12.61 -9.33
N MET A 8 12.47 -13.84 -9.65
CA MET A 8 11.62 -15.02 -9.71
C MET A 8 11.27 -15.54 -8.30
N GLU A 9 12.23 -15.50 -7.37
CA GLU A 9 12.03 -15.89 -5.97
C GLU A 9 11.18 -14.89 -5.20
N ILE A 10 11.38 -13.59 -5.39
CA ILE A 10 10.54 -12.54 -4.77
C ILE A 10 9.08 -12.67 -5.24
N ARG A 11 8.88 -12.96 -6.54
CA ARG A 11 7.54 -13.24 -7.10
C ARG A 11 6.92 -14.49 -6.49
N GLY A 12 7.69 -15.57 -6.32
CA GLY A 12 7.23 -16.80 -5.68
C GLY A 12 6.83 -16.59 -4.21
N TYR A 13 7.63 -15.85 -3.45
CA TYR A 13 7.32 -15.50 -2.07
C TYR A 13 6.07 -14.61 -1.96
N ALA A 14 5.97 -13.58 -2.79
CA ALA A 14 4.79 -12.71 -2.84
C ALA A 14 3.52 -13.49 -3.19
N GLN A 15 3.59 -14.41 -4.16
CA GLN A 15 2.46 -15.29 -4.52
C GLN A 15 2.08 -16.22 -3.37
N SER A 16 3.06 -16.83 -2.69
CA SER A 16 2.82 -17.67 -1.51
C SER A 16 2.18 -16.88 -0.37
N ALA A 17 2.69 -15.69 -0.07
CA ALA A 17 2.14 -14.82 0.97
C ALA A 17 0.71 -14.35 0.64
N ILE A 18 0.43 -14.02 -0.63
CA ILE A 18 -0.93 -13.64 -1.08
C ILE A 18 -1.89 -14.83 -1.01
N SER A 19 -1.43 -16.06 -1.28
CA SER A 19 -2.27 -17.26 -1.23
C SER A 19 -2.79 -17.62 0.17
N THR A 20 -2.13 -17.12 1.22
CA THR A 20 -2.55 -17.32 2.62
C THR A 20 -3.39 -16.16 3.17
N VAL A 21 -3.59 -15.09 2.39
CA VAL A 21 -4.54 -14.02 2.73
C VAL A 21 -5.94 -14.52 2.36
N PRO A 22 -6.81 -14.82 3.35
CA PRO A 22 -8.15 -15.29 3.06
C PRO A 22 -8.94 -14.20 2.36
N SER A 23 -9.59 -14.56 1.26
CA SER A 23 -10.60 -13.73 0.62
C SER A 23 -11.72 -13.41 1.63
N PRO A 24 -12.25 -12.16 1.66
CA PRO A 24 -12.00 -11.07 0.72
C PRO A 24 -10.70 -10.30 1.01
N PHE A 25 -10.05 -9.87 -0.08
CA PHE A 25 -8.85 -9.02 -0.05
C PHE A 25 -9.21 -7.61 0.46
N GLU A 26 -9.31 -7.48 1.78
CA GLU A 26 -9.50 -6.21 2.48
C GLU A 26 -8.32 -5.95 3.39
N TYR A 27 -7.51 -4.96 3.04
CA TYR A 27 -6.36 -4.58 3.83
C TYR A 27 -6.02 -3.10 3.70
N HIS A 28 -5.51 -2.53 4.80
CA HIS A 28 -4.93 -1.20 4.85
C HIS A 28 -3.60 -1.15 4.11
N ILE A 29 -3.35 -0.01 3.46
CA ILE A 29 -2.08 0.36 2.84
C ILE A 29 -1.64 1.72 3.39
N GLY A 30 -0.38 2.10 3.16
CA GLY A 30 0.17 3.36 3.64
C GLY A 30 -0.33 4.62 2.92
N LEU A 31 -1.34 4.56 2.05
CA LEU A 31 -1.86 5.75 1.35
C LEU A 31 -2.87 6.48 2.25
N ARG A 32 -2.68 7.79 2.44
CA ARG A 32 -3.56 8.62 3.29
C ARG A 32 -3.79 10.00 2.68
N PHE A 33 -4.95 10.60 2.99
CA PHE A 33 -5.26 11.98 2.64
C PHE A 33 -4.82 12.94 3.75
N ASN A 34 -4.05 13.98 3.40
CA ASN A 34 -3.71 15.09 4.28
C ASN A 34 -4.65 16.27 3.99
N HIS A 35 -5.51 16.64 4.95
CA HIS A 35 -6.44 17.76 4.79
C HIS A 35 -5.75 19.13 4.71
N SER A 36 -4.62 19.32 5.38
CA SER A 36 -3.88 20.57 5.36
C SER A 36 -3.20 20.80 4.01
N ALA A 37 -2.68 19.75 3.39
CA ALA A 37 -2.07 19.80 2.07
C ALA A 37 -3.09 19.65 0.92
N GLY A 38 -4.29 19.13 1.21
CA GLY A 38 -5.31 18.84 0.21
C GLY A 38 -4.92 17.73 -0.78
N ALA A 39 -4.03 16.83 -0.37
CA ALA A 39 -3.42 15.83 -1.24
C ALA A 39 -3.27 14.47 -0.55
N TYR A 40 -3.16 13.42 -1.37
CA TYR A 40 -2.76 12.10 -0.90
C TYR A 40 -1.23 12.00 -0.78
N PHE A 41 -0.78 11.17 0.15
CA PHE A 41 0.63 10.86 0.36
C PHE A 41 0.79 9.40 0.81
N TRP A 42 1.96 8.84 0.53
CA TRP A 42 2.36 7.54 1.06
C TRP A 42 3.06 7.73 2.40
N GLU A 43 2.66 6.97 3.40
CA GLU A 43 3.39 6.85 4.67
C GLU A 43 4.72 6.12 4.40
N GLY A 44 5.81 6.86 4.59
CA GLY A 44 7.17 6.37 4.49
C GLY A 44 7.77 6.01 5.85
N PRO A 45 9.06 5.61 5.87
CA PRO A 45 9.81 5.39 7.09
C PRO A 45 9.75 6.60 8.02
N ASN A 46 9.75 6.35 9.34
CA ASN A 46 9.72 7.40 10.37
C ASN A 46 8.56 8.39 10.22
N ARG A 47 7.41 7.92 9.70
CA ARG A 47 6.20 8.72 9.45
C ARG A 47 6.41 9.87 8.45
N SER A 48 7.39 9.74 7.56
CA SER A 48 7.57 10.70 6.46
C SER A 48 6.39 10.65 5.49
N GLU A 49 6.04 11.79 4.91
CA GLU A 49 5.06 11.87 3.82
C GLU A 49 5.80 11.80 2.49
N LEU A 50 5.60 10.72 1.74
CA LEU A 50 6.15 10.56 0.39
C LEU A 50 5.11 10.97 -0.65
N PRO A 51 5.52 11.58 -1.79
CA PRO A 51 4.59 12.02 -2.82
C PRO A 51 3.73 10.88 -3.39
N TYR A 52 2.43 11.14 -3.55
CA TYR A 52 1.53 10.27 -4.32
C TYR A 52 1.41 10.78 -5.75
N ASP A 53 1.71 9.93 -6.73
CA ASP A 53 1.44 10.20 -8.14
C ASP A 53 0.11 9.54 -8.58
N PRO A 54 -0.97 10.30 -8.81
CA PRO A 54 -2.24 9.75 -9.26
C PRO A 54 -2.17 9.08 -10.64
N ALA A 55 -1.20 9.44 -11.49
CA ALA A 55 -1.05 8.79 -12.80
C ALA A 55 -0.59 7.33 -12.67
N SER A 56 0.14 7.01 -11.58
CA SER A 56 0.68 5.67 -11.32
C SER A 56 -0.33 4.69 -10.72
N LEU A 57 -1.41 5.17 -10.10
CA LEU A 57 -2.42 4.34 -9.42
C LEU A 57 -3.86 4.82 -9.67
N ASN A 58 -4.46 4.35 -10.76
CA ASN A 58 -5.84 4.65 -11.15
C ASN A 58 -6.82 3.50 -10.81
N SER A 59 -6.76 2.96 -9.61
CA SER A 59 -7.53 1.76 -9.20
C SER A 59 -8.63 2.03 -8.16
N TRP A 60 -9.12 3.26 -8.06
CA TRP A 60 -10.23 3.61 -7.15
C TRP A 60 -11.52 2.88 -7.50
N ASN A 61 -12.24 2.39 -6.48
CA ASN A 61 -13.59 1.88 -6.67
C ASN A 61 -14.55 3.03 -7.01
N THR A 62 -15.66 2.70 -7.67
CA THR A 62 -16.71 3.67 -8.00
C THR A 62 -17.17 4.45 -6.76
N GLY A 63 -17.22 5.78 -6.85
CA GLY A 63 -17.58 6.66 -5.73
C GLY A 63 -16.42 7.06 -4.82
N TYR A 64 -15.19 6.63 -5.14
CA TYR A 64 -13.96 7.05 -4.47
C TYR A 64 -13.00 7.73 -5.47
N PRO A 65 -12.08 8.60 -4.99
CA PRO A 65 -11.83 8.98 -3.60
C PRO A 65 -12.99 9.74 -2.93
N ASN A 66 -13.22 9.48 -1.64
CA ASN A 66 -14.22 10.16 -0.81
C ASN A 66 -13.70 10.36 0.61
N THR A 67 -13.10 11.51 0.86
CA THR A 67 -12.46 11.86 2.13
C THR A 67 -13.46 12.09 3.28
N THR A 68 -14.76 12.19 3.00
CA THR A 68 -15.80 12.28 4.04
C THR A 68 -15.98 10.97 4.81
N VAL A 69 -15.59 9.82 4.22
CA VAL A 69 -15.61 8.51 4.88
C VAL A 69 -14.43 8.36 5.84
N GLY A 70 -13.29 8.97 5.50
CA GLY A 70 -12.07 8.95 6.29
C GLY A 70 -10.83 9.23 5.45
N GLU A 71 -9.71 9.42 6.13
CA GLU A 71 -8.44 9.82 5.52
C GLU A 71 -7.61 8.62 5.02
N CYS A 72 -7.74 7.46 5.68
CA CYS A 72 -6.97 6.27 5.36
C CYS A 72 -7.50 5.59 4.10
N VAL A 73 -6.63 4.92 3.35
CA VAL A 73 -7.01 4.18 2.15
C VAL A 73 -6.75 2.68 2.34
N SER A 74 -7.71 1.89 1.90
CA SER A 74 -7.60 0.43 1.87
C SER A 74 -7.82 -0.10 0.47
N VAL A 75 -7.24 -1.27 0.20
CA VAL A 75 -7.64 -2.11 -0.92
C VAL A 75 -8.86 -2.90 -0.47
N VAL A 76 -9.98 -2.75 -1.19
CA VAL A 76 -11.26 -3.38 -0.86
C VAL A 76 -11.87 -4.00 -2.11
N ARG A 77 -12.42 -5.21 -1.97
CA ARG A 77 -13.25 -5.82 -3.02
C ARG A 77 -14.57 -5.06 -3.10
N GLY A 78 -14.67 -4.15 -4.06
CA GLY A 78 -15.85 -3.32 -4.32
C GLY A 78 -16.52 -3.68 -5.65
N SER A 79 -16.89 -2.66 -6.42
CA SER A 79 -17.35 -2.83 -7.80
C SER A 79 -16.26 -3.36 -8.74
N ASN A 80 -14.99 -3.20 -8.37
CA ASN A 80 -13.88 -3.77 -9.13
C ASN A 80 -13.67 -5.27 -8.79
N PRO A 81 -13.77 -6.19 -9.77
CA PRO A 81 -13.55 -7.62 -9.54
C PRO A 81 -12.13 -7.95 -9.06
N ASN A 82 -11.17 -7.06 -9.29
CA ASN A 82 -9.77 -7.16 -8.89
C ASN A 82 -9.44 -6.38 -7.61
N ALA A 83 -10.45 -5.93 -6.86
CA ALA A 83 -10.34 -4.96 -5.77
C ALA A 83 -9.89 -3.57 -6.25
N GLY A 84 -10.16 -2.56 -5.42
CA GLY A 84 -9.84 -1.18 -5.71
C GLY A 84 -9.66 -0.36 -4.45
N LEU A 85 -9.14 0.85 -4.60
CA LEU A 85 -8.89 1.76 -3.50
C LEU A 85 -10.20 2.34 -2.98
N GLN A 86 -10.31 2.48 -1.65
CA GLN A 86 -11.40 3.17 -0.97
C GLN A 86 -10.87 3.94 0.24
N ASN A 87 -11.41 5.14 0.46
CA ASN A 87 -11.26 5.82 1.74
C ASN A 87 -12.02 5.07 2.83
N VAL A 88 -11.41 4.95 4.00
CA VAL A 88 -11.98 4.30 5.17
C VAL A 88 -11.65 5.10 6.41
N ASN A 89 -12.45 4.91 7.46
CA ASN A 89 -12.11 5.46 8.76
C ASN A 89 -10.88 4.72 9.33
N CYS A 90 -9.85 5.47 9.68
CA CYS A 90 -8.57 4.96 10.18
C CYS A 90 -8.69 4.15 11.49
N PHE A 91 -9.72 4.43 12.31
CA PHE A 91 -9.81 3.93 13.68
C PHE A 91 -10.94 2.93 13.88
N THR A 92 -12.03 3.05 13.09
CA THR A 92 -13.24 2.25 13.30
C THR A 92 -13.41 1.09 12.33
N LYS A 93 -12.56 1.00 11.29
CA LYS A 93 -12.58 -0.10 10.33
C LYS A 93 -11.40 -1.06 10.57
N PRO A 94 -11.56 -2.11 11.40
CA PRO A 94 -10.50 -3.08 11.63
C PRO A 94 -10.23 -3.88 10.36
N MET A 95 -8.99 -3.87 9.90
CA MET A 95 -8.52 -4.70 8.78
C MET A 95 -7.08 -5.13 9.02
N ARG A 96 -6.64 -6.14 8.27
CA ARG A 96 -5.21 -6.45 8.13
C ARG A 96 -4.50 -5.30 7.40
N TYR A 97 -3.18 -5.28 7.44
CA TYR A 97 -2.38 -4.27 6.77
C TYR A 97 -1.21 -4.92 6.04
N VAL A 98 -0.71 -4.25 5.01
CA VAL A 98 0.50 -4.65 4.28
C VAL A 98 1.58 -3.60 4.51
N CYS A 99 2.73 -4.04 5.00
CA CYS A 99 3.91 -3.19 5.16
C CYS A 99 4.92 -3.49 4.04
N GLN A 100 5.62 -2.44 3.61
CA GLN A 100 6.80 -2.56 2.76
C GLN A 100 8.04 -2.30 3.61
N VAL A 101 9.09 -3.08 3.37
CA VAL A 101 10.44 -2.81 3.88
C VAL A 101 11.25 -2.20 2.73
N ALA A 102 12.16 -1.28 3.04
CA ALA A 102 13.06 -0.73 2.05
C ALA A 102 13.79 -1.86 1.31
N ALA A 103 13.79 -1.80 -0.01
CA ALA A 103 14.46 -2.79 -0.86
C ALA A 103 15.96 -2.45 -0.92
N CYS A 104 16.67 -2.81 0.15
CA CYS A 104 18.11 -2.68 0.22
C CYS A 104 18.76 -4.02 -0.10
N ASP A 105 19.82 -3.97 -0.89
CA ASP A 105 20.54 -5.14 -1.36
C ASP A 105 22.05 -4.95 -1.15
N THR A 106 22.85 -5.90 -1.65
CA THR A 106 24.31 -5.86 -1.50
C THR A 106 24.99 -4.73 -2.28
N GLU A 107 24.27 -4.09 -3.20
CA GLU A 107 24.76 -2.97 -4.03
C GLU A 107 24.14 -1.62 -3.61
N ASN A 108 22.98 -1.65 -2.92
CA ASN A 108 22.26 -0.49 -2.39
C ASN A 108 21.93 -0.73 -0.92
N PHE A 109 22.87 -0.35 -0.04
CA PHE A 109 22.67 -0.45 1.40
C PHE A 109 21.61 0.55 1.87
N CYS A 110 20.74 0.10 2.76
CA CYS A 110 19.90 1.01 3.54
C CYS A 110 20.82 1.84 4.44
N ASP A 111 20.48 3.11 4.64
CA ASP A 111 21.01 3.85 5.78
C ASP A 111 20.77 3.02 7.06
N SER A 112 21.79 2.89 7.91
CA SER A 112 21.64 2.17 9.17
C SER A 112 20.52 2.82 9.98
N LEU A 113 19.63 1.99 10.54
CA LEU A 113 18.72 2.44 11.60
C LEU A 113 19.54 2.65 12.87
N GLU A 114 20.46 3.61 12.87
CA GLU A 114 21.20 4.04 14.04
C GLU A 114 20.54 5.30 14.62
N ASP A 115 19.84 5.03 15.73
CA ASP A 115 19.31 5.85 16.85
C ASP A 115 18.25 6.94 16.60
#